data_AF-A0A6M4YE87-F1
#
_entry.id   AF-A0A6M4YE87-F1
#
_cell.length_a   1.000
_cell.length_b   1.000
_cell.length_c   1.000
_cell.angle_alpha   90.00
_cell.angle_beta   90.00
_cell.angle_gamma   90.00
#
_symmetry.space_group_name_H-M   'P 1'
#
loop_
_entity.id
_entity.type
_entity.pdbx_description
1 polymer ?
#
loop_
_entity_poly.entity_id
_entity_poly.type
_entity_poly.pdbx_seq_one_letter_code
_entity_poly.pdbx_strand_id
1 'polypeptide(L)' 'MISQKILSITAICELVGRNRRTLWAWVRDGVFPEPIKIHGKTVGWPESVYQRWLAELMEGK' A
#
# COMPACT_ATOMS: atom_id res chain seq x y z
N MET A 1 -2.51 20.97 6.20
CA MET A 1 -3.67 20.38 5.49
C MET A 1 -3.18 19.09 4.87
N ILE A 2 -3.48 17.94 5.46
CA ILE A 2 -2.90 16.66 5.03
C ILE A 2 -3.78 16.12 3.89
N SER A 3 -3.35 16.32 2.65
CA SER A 3 -4.05 15.82 1.46
C SER A 3 -3.85 14.30 1.36
N GLN A 4 -4.70 13.52 2.02
CA GLN A 4 -4.65 12.06 1.97
C GLN A 4 -5.08 11.55 0.58
N LYS A 5 -4.12 11.51 -0.35
CA LYS A 5 -4.33 10.87 -1.65
C LYS A 5 -4.51 9.37 -1.46
N ILE A 6 -5.51 8.79 -2.12
CA ILE A 6 -5.69 7.35 -2.18
C ILE A 6 -4.96 6.83 -3.41
N LEU A 7 -3.99 5.97 -3.19
CA LEU A 7 -3.23 5.26 -4.20
C LEU A 7 -3.96 3.98 -4.57
N SER A 8 -4.36 3.90 -5.84
CA SER A 8 -4.82 2.66 -6.43
C SER A 8 -3.71 1.62 -6.45
N ILE A 9 -4.09 0.34 -6.50
CA ILE A 9 -3.15 -0.77 -6.59
C ILE A 9 -2.14 -0.67 -7.75
N THR A 10 -2.55 -0.08 -8.88
CA THR A 10 -1.66 0.18 -10.01
C THR A 10 -0.59 1.21 -9.64
N ALA A 11 -0.98 2.31 -8.99
CA ALA A 11 -0.02 3.33 -8.55
C ALA A 11 0.98 2.76 -7.53
N ILE A 12 0.53 1.92 -6.60
CA ILE A 12 1.45 1.26 -5.66
C ILE A 12 2.38 0.29 -6.37
N CYS A 13 1.86 -0.50 -7.32
CA CYS A 13 2.67 -1.39 -8.16
C CYS A 13 3.78 -0.62 -8.90
N GLU A 14 3.48 0.58 -9.41
CA GLU A 14 4.44 1.48 -10.05
C GLU A 14 5.46 2.05 -9.04
N LEU A 15 5.00 2.53 -7.88
CA LEU A 15 5.85 3.10 -6.84
C LEU A 15 6.82 2.08 -6.25
N VAL A 16 6.34 0.87 -5.98
CA VAL A 16 7.12 -0.24 -5.40
C VAL A 16 7.97 -0.94 -6.49
N GLY A 17 7.63 -0.75 -7.77
CA GLY A 17 8.29 -1.44 -8.89
C GLY A 17 8.03 -2.95 -8.89
N ARG A 18 6.91 -3.40 -8.34
CA ARG A 18 6.56 -4.83 -8.19
C ARG A 18 5.16 -5.10 -8.70
N ASN A 19 4.99 -6.23 -9.37
CA ASN A 19 3.74 -6.60 -9.99
C ASN A 19 2.61 -6.81 -8.95
N ARG A 20 1.35 -6.60 -9.38
CA ARG A 20 0.13 -6.72 -8.58
C ARG A 20 0.05 -8.04 -7.81
N ARG A 21 0.52 -9.14 -8.39
CA ARG A 21 0.57 -10.46 -7.74
C ARG A 21 1.49 -10.47 -6.52
N THR A 22 2.66 -9.85 -6.62
CA THR A 22 3.62 -9.73 -5.50
C THR A 22 3.04 -8.86 -4.40
N LEU A 23 2.38 -7.74 -4.77
CA LEU A 23 1.73 -6.89 -3.79
C LEU A 23 0.65 -7.65 -3.01
N TRP A 24 -0.23 -8.40 -3.69
CA TRP A 24 -1.21 -9.25 -3.01
C TRP A 24 -0.59 -10.35 -2.15
N ALA A 25 0.55 -10.91 -2.58
CA ALA A 25 1.28 -11.87 -1.77
C ALA A 25 1.78 -11.22 -0.48
N TRP A 26 2.34 -10.01 -0.54
CA TRP A 26 2.79 -9.26 0.65
C TRP A 26 1.65 -8.85 1.56
N VAL A 27 0.50 -8.45 1.00
CA VAL A 27 -0.70 -8.18 1.80
C VAL A 27 -1.16 -9.43 2.55
N ARG A 28 -1.14 -10.59 1.88
CA ARG A 28 -1.47 -11.88 2.51
C ARG A 28 -0.45 -12.31 3.55
N ASP A 29 0.83 -12.04 3.31
CA ASP A 29 1.95 -12.38 4.19
C ASP A 29 2.07 -11.42 5.39
N GLY A 30 1.30 -10.33 5.41
CA GLY A 30 1.38 -9.28 6.43
C GLY A 30 2.57 -8.32 6.26
N VAL A 31 3.34 -8.46 5.18
CA VAL A 31 4.48 -7.60 4.84
C VAL A 31 4.01 -6.24 4.33
N PHE A 32 2.88 -6.19 3.62
CA PHE A 32 2.30 -4.93 3.13
C PHE A 32 0.94 -4.69 3.80
N PRO A 33 0.64 -3.45 4.21
CA PRO A 33 -0.63 -3.12 4.87
C PRO A 33 -1.84 -3.46 4.00
N GLU A 34 -2.98 -3.73 4.63
CA GLU A 34 -4.22 -4.04 3.92
C GLU A 34 -4.83 -2.81 3.24
N PRO A 35 -5.44 -2.96 2.04
CA PRO A 35 -6.11 -1.86 1.37
C PRO A 35 -7.41 -1.47 2.07
N ILE A 36 -7.81 -0.22 1.88
CA ILE A 36 -9.14 0.26 2.23
C ILE A 36 -10.16 -0.37 1.28
N LYS A 37 -11.14 -1.05 1.87
CA LYS A 37 -12.31 -1.62 1.17
C LYS A 37 -13.54 -0.80 1.54
N ILE A 38 -14.23 -0.26 0.53
CA ILE A 38 -15.49 0.48 0.72
C ILE A 38 -16.57 -0.29 -0.05
N HIS A 39 -17.65 -0.68 0.64
CA HIS A 39 -18.76 -1.48 0.08
C HIS A 39 -18.30 -2.75 -0.66
N GLY A 40 -17.30 -3.46 -0.10
CA GLY A 40 -16.76 -4.68 -0.71
C GLY A 40 -15.88 -4.45 -1.94
N LYS A 41 -15.68 -3.20 -2.38
CA LYS A 41 -14.72 -2.85 -3.44
C LYS A 41 -13.43 -2.31 -2.84
N THR A 42 -12.31 -2.81 -3.33
CA THR A 42 -10.98 -2.30 -2.96
C THR A 42 -10.81 -0.91 -3.58
N VAL A 43 -10.68 0.10 -2.74
CA VAL A 43 -10.48 1.50 -3.18
C VAL A 43 -9.00 1.78 -3.39
N GLY A 44 -8.15 1.26 -2.51
CA GLY A 44 -6.70 1.47 -2.57
C GLY A 44 -6.12 1.69 -1.17
N TRP A 45 -4.94 2.27 -1.12
CA TRP A 45 -4.29 2.63 0.14
C TRP A 45 -4.11 4.14 0.22
N PRO A 46 -4.29 4.74 1.39
CA PRO A 46 -3.91 6.13 1.57
C PRO A 46 -2.39 6.27 1.47
N GLU A 47 -1.92 7.37 0.90
CA GLU A 47 -0.49 7.65 0.71
C GLU A 47 0.31 7.55 2.02
N SER A 48 -0.27 7.95 3.16
CA SER A 48 0.38 7.79 4.46
C SER A 48 0.64 6.34 4.85
N VAL A 49 -0.17 5.39 4.40
CA VAL A 49 0.05 3.96 4.69
C VAL A 49 1.27 3.46 3.93
N TYR A 50 1.44 3.89 2.68
CA TYR A 50 2.66 3.60 1.92
C TYR A 50 3.89 4.27 2.54
N GLN A 51 3.79 5.54 2.94
CA GLN A 51 4.89 6.26 3.60
C GLN A 51 5.29 5.63 4.93
N ARG A 52 4.31 5.21 5.75
CA ARG A 52 4.55 4.50 7.00
C ARG A 52 5.26 3.18 6.76
N TRP A 53 4.79 2.39 5.80
CA TRP A 53 5.43 1.13 5.43
C TRP A 53 6.89 1.32 4.98
N LEU A 54 7.17 2.36 4.16
CA LEU A 54 8.54 2.72 3.79
C LEU A 54 9.38 3.15 5.00
N ALA A 55 8.81 3.92 5.91
CA ALA A 55 9.49 4.33 7.14
C ALA A 55 9.82 3.11 8.01
N GLU A 56 8.89 2.17 8.18
CA GLU A 56 9.12 0.92 8.91
C GLU A 56 10.22 0.06 8.26
N LEU A 57 10.29 0.02 6.92
CA LEU A 57 11.38 -0.66 6.21
C LEU A 57 12.73 0.05 6.36
N MET A 58 12.76 1.38 6.44
CA MET A 58 13.99 2.16 6.60
C MET A 58 14.47 2.23 8.06
N GLU A 59 13.53 2.19 9.02
CA GLU A 59 13.82 2.12 10.46
C GLU A 59 14.07 0.69 10.96
N GLY A 60 13.75 -0.30 10.13
CA GLY A 60 14.12 -1.71 10.28
C GLY A 60 15.61 -1.95 10.04
N LYS A 61 16.38 -1.68 11.09
CA LYS A 61 17.80 -1.98 11.27
C LYS A 61 18.11 -3.49 11.22
#